data_AF-A0A3Q9KR34-F1
#
_entry.id   AF-A0A3Q9KR34-F1
#
_cell.length_a   1.000
_cell.length_b   1.000
_cell.length_c   1.000
_cell.angle_alpha   90.00
_cell.angle_beta   90.00
_cell.angle_gamma   90.00
#
_symmetry.space_group_name_H-M   'P 1'
#
loop_
_entity.id
_entity.type
_entity.pdbx_description
1 polymer ?
#
loop_
_entity_poly.entity_id
_entity_poly.type
_entity_poly.pdbx_seq_one_letter_code
_entity_poly.pdbx_strand_id
1 'polypeptide(L)'
;MSVPHPAVEDLVSALPELAGLVRAAVLLRPEPGAPGVLDSSVGGPLLWPAAEPWPLCREAHVVEVREKVSDEDRAALERVDRAVRERRRARPERAYETTAEEAAVVRRVMNGAGSLDRISWETVRTALDTSGPGVPMVPLLQLRRAQAPAADWPDGADLLQVLWCPNDHSDLPHQSAYHGPAVEIRHRAASDVRPEDVLAAPPRPHRADDVYLPTPCVLAPLPVADLPDQDGLPAKLAERARRWAEEHGAAYRRDLSCLPGWKLGGWPSRHLAGGEPLDCGSCATRLRLLLTVPSSNDGPDLSVGRFGELRLFSCPEDGRHPVRLTLQ
;
A
#
# COMPACT_ATOMS: atom_id res chain seq x y z
N MET A 1 -29.37 3.18 -25.31
CA MET A 1 -28.24 2.30 -25.65
C MET A 1 -27.00 2.96 -25.08
N SER A 2 -26.30 2.32 -24.13
CA SER A 2 -25.06 2.87 -23.57
C SER A 2 -24.02 2.90 -24.69
N VAL A 3 -23.45 4.07 -24.97
CA VAL A 3 -22.32 4.21 -25.90
C VAL A 3 -21.17 3.41 -25.28
N PRO A 4 -20.55 2.47 -26.00
CA PRO A 4 -19.42 1.73 -25.46
C PRO A 4 -18.32 2.71 -25.06
N HIS A 5 -17.80 2.54 -23.85
CA HIS A 5 -16.68 3.34 -23.36
C HIS A 5 -15.46 3.08 -24.26
N PRO A 6 -14.78 4.10 -24.82
CA PRO A 6 -13.61 3.87 -25.67
C PRO A 6 -12.51 3.14 -24.91
N ALA A 7 -11.80 2.26 -25.62
CA ALA A 7 -10.67 1.51 -25.09
C ALA A 7 -9.33 2.15 -25.48
N VAL A 8 -8.23 1.68 -24.88
CA VAL A 8 -6.88 2.17 -25.20
C VAL A 8 -6.51 1.85 -26.65
N GLU A 9 -6.98 0.73 -27.18
CA GLU A 9 -6.74 0.29 -28.55
C GLU A 9 -7.37 1.25 -29.58
N ASP A 10 -8.55 1.80 -29.28
CA ASP A 10 -9.21 2.80 -30.11
C ASP A 10 -8.38 4.10 -30.17
N LEU A 11 -7.89 4.55 -29.02
CA LEU A 11 -7.03 5.72 -28.91
C LEU A 11 -5.70 5.51 -29.64
N VAL A 12 -5.07 4.35 -29.50
CA VAL A 12 -3.80 4.01 -30.18
C VAL A 12 -4.00 3.91 -31.69
N SER A 13 -5.15 3.43 -32.14
CA SER A 13 -5.49 3.40 -33.58
C SER A 13 -5.60 4.82 -34.15
N ALA A 14 -6.13 5.77 -33.38
CA ALA A 14 -6.22 7.18 -33.78
C ALA A 14 -4.89 7.95 -33.61
N LEU A 15 -4.07 7.57 -32.63
CA LEU A 15 -2.79 8.18 -32.28
C LEU A 15 -1.69 7.10 -32.15
N PRO A 16 -1.17 6.57 -33.29
CA PRO A 16 -0.18 5.49 -33.29
C PRO A 16 1.11 5.79 -32.52
N GLU A 17 1.41 7.07 -32.29
CA GLU A 17 2.54 7.51 -31.47
C GLU A 17 2.47 7.00 -30.01
N LEU A 18 1.29 6.59 -29.53
CA LEU A 18 1.09 6.00 -28.21
C LEU A 18 1.44 4.50 -28.15
N ALA A 19 1.57 3.81 -29.27
CA ALA A 19 1.73 2.36 -29.30
C ALA A 19 2.94 1.86 -28.48
N GLY A 20 4.05 2.59 -28.50
CA GLY A 20 5.26 2.27 -27.72
C GLY A 20 5.14 2.52 -26.22
N LEU A 21 4.03 3.12 -25.76
CA LEU A 21 3.78 3.45 -24.35
C LEU A 21 2.71 2.55 -23.72
N VAL A 22 2.04 1.72 -24.51
CA VAL A 22 1.04 0.77 -24.01
C VAL A 22 1.73 -0.29 -23.17
N ARG A 23 1.20 -0.53 -21.97
CA ARG A 23 1.58 -1.66 -21.13
C ARG A 23 0.39 -2.57 -20.91
N ALA A 24 0.63 -3.88 -20.96
CA ALA A 24 -0.34 -4.84 -20.51
C ALA A 24 -0.50 -4.73 -18.99
N ALA A 25 -1.73 -4.82 -18.52
CA ALA A 25 -2.07 -4.91 -17.12
C ALA A 25 -3.26 -5.86 -16.91
N VAL A 26 -3.49 -6.24 -15.66
CA VAL A 26 -4.66 -7.01 -15.27
C VAL A 26 -5.30 -6.35 -14.05
N LEU A 27 -6.54 -5.88 -14.20
CA LEU A 27 -7.36 -5.48 -13.06
C LEU A 27 -7.86 -6.73 -12.36
N LEU A 28 -7.45 -6.94 -11.12
CA LEU A 28 -7.70 -8.18 -10.38
C LEU A 28 -9.15 -8.29 -9.88
N ARG A 29 -9.81 -7.15 -9.67
CA ARG A 29 -11.22 -7.00 -9.24
C ARG A 29 -11.62 -8.02 -8.17
N PRO A 30 -11.20 -7.80 -6.91
CA PRO A 30 -11.61 -8.65 -5.80
C PRO A 30 -13.13 -8.63 -5.62
N GLU A 31 -13.71 -9.80 -5.44
CA GLU A 31 -15.13 -9.99 -5.14
C GLU A 31 -15.27 -10.80 -3.84
N PRO A 32 -16.24 -10.47 -2.97
CA PRO A 32 -16.47 -11.23 -1.74
C PRO A 32 -16.64 -12.73 -2.01
N GLY A 33 -15.91 -13.57 -1.27
CA GLY A 33 -15.96 -15.01 -1.46
C GLY A 33 -15.13 -15.77 -0.42
N ALA A 34 -15.18 -17.10 -0.49
CA ALA A 34 -14.41 -17.99 0.38
C ALA A 34 -13.38 -18.79 -0.44
N PRO A 35 -12.26 -18.16 -0.86
CA PRO A 35 -11.26 -18.81 -1.69
C PRO A 35 -10.58 -19.97 -0.97
N GLY A 36 -10.26 -21.03 -1.71
CA GLY A 36 -9.42 -22.14 -1.27
C GLY A 36 -7.95 -21.94 -1.65
N VAL A 37 -7.09 -22.85 -1.19
CA VAL A 37 -5.62 -22.78 -1.40
C VAL A 37 -5.21 -22.84 -2.87
N LEU A 38 -6.07 -23.31 -3.78
CA LEU A 38 -5.77 -23.39 -5.21
C LEU A 38 -6.25 -22.17 -6.00
N ASP A 39 -7.06 -21.30 -5.39
CA ASP A 39 -7.67 -20.17 -6.07
C ASP A 39 -6.73 -18.97 -6.10
N SER A 40 -6.88 -18.11 -7.12
CA SER A 40 -6.34 -16.77 -7.00
C SER A 40 -7.27 -15.93 -6.15
N SER A 41 -6.69 -15.25 -5.17
CA SER A 41 -7.44 -14.57 -4.12
C SER A 41 -6.65 -13.41 -3.51
N VAL A 42 -7.38 -12.50 -2.87
CA VAL A 42 -6.80 -11.56 -1.91
C VAL A 42 -7.21 -11.99 -0.50
N GLY A 43 -6.27 -11.98 0.45
CA GLY A 43 -6.49 -12.37 1.84
C GLY A 43 -6.87 -13.84 2.07
N GLY A 44 -6.94 -14.64 1.01
CA GLY A 44 -7.25 -16.06 1.08
C GLY A 44 -6.09 -16.93 1.57
N PRO A 45 -6.35 -18.21 1.85
CA PRO A 45 -5.31 -19.16 2.21
C PRO A 45 -4.36 -19.39 1.03
N LEU A 46 -3.07 -19.56 1.32
CA LEU A 46 -2.03 -19.77 0.31
C LEU A 46 -1.78 -21.26 0.05
N LEU A 47 -1.43 -21.60 -1.18
CA LEU A 47 -0.75 -22.85 -1.53
C LEU A 47 0.69 -22.82 -1.00
N TRP A 48 0.84 -22.97 0.32
CA TRP A 48 2.14 -22.89 0.99
C TRP A 48 2.59 -24.28 1.45
N PRO A 49 3.82 -24.73 1.10
CA PRO A 49 4.33 -26.03 1.56
C PRO A 49 4.56 -26.04 3.07
N ALA A 50 4.13 -27.09 3.77
CA ALA A 50 4.34 -27.25 5.20
C ALA A 50 5.83 -27.37 5.59
N ALA A 51 6.67 -27.86 4.67
CA ALA A 51 8.12 -27.95 4.85
C ALA A 51 8.84 -26.60 4.68
N GLU A 52 8.20 -25.59 4.07
CA GLU A 52 8.79 -24.27 3.88
C GLU A 52 8.43 -23.36 5.07
N PRO A 53 9.42 -22.76 5.76
CA PRO A 53 9.16 -21.83 6.85
C PRO A 53 8.28 -20.67 6.42
N TRP A 54 7.27 -20.34 7.22
CA TRP A 54 6.43 -19.18 6.98
C TRP A 54 7.23 -17.87 7.11
N PRO A 55 7.03 -16.87 6.24
CA PRO A 55 7.76 -15.60 6.31
C PRO A 55 7.52 -14.84 7.63
N LEU A 56 8.60 -14.42 8.27
CA LEU A 56 8.60 -13.62 9.50
C LEU A 56 9.26 -12.27 9.23
N CYS A 57 8.52 -11.18 9.42
CA CYS A 57 9.08 -9.83 9.39
C CYS A 57 9.88 -9.57 10.66
N ARG A 58 11.15 -9.18 10.52
CA ARG A 58 12.04 -8.86 11.65
C ARG A 58 12.51 -7.41 11.65
N GLU A 59 11.91 -6.59 10.79
CA GLU A 59 12.23 -5.18 10.68
C GLU A 59 11.71 -4.40 11.89
N ALA A 60 12.18 -3.16 12.03
CA ALA A 60 11.75 -2.28 13.10
C ALA A 60 10.29 -1.83 12.87
N HIS A 61 9.41 -2.24 13.77
CA HIS A 61 8.00 -1.90 13.70
C HIS A 61 7.73 -0.58 14.42
N VAL A 62 6.91 0.27 13.83
CA VAL A 62 6.39 1.49 14.44
C VAL A 62 5.32 1.08 15.45
N VAL A 63 5.53 1.40 16.73
CA VAL A 63 4.60 1.07 17.81
C VAL A 63 4.19 2.31 18.59
N GLU A 64 2.94 2.32 19.03
CA GLU A 64 2.48 3.28 20.02
C GLU A 64 2.87 2.81 21.43
N VAL A 65 3.64 3.64 22.12
CA VAL A 65 3.93 3.49 23.54
C VAL A 65 3.06 4.48 24.29
N ARG A 66 2.19 3.94 25.14
CA ARG A 66 1.29 4.72 26.01
C ARG A 66 1.81 4.67 27.43
N GLU A 67 2.06 5.83 28.01
CA GLU A 67 2.55 5.96 29.39
C GLU A 67 1.54 6.78 30.20
N LYS A 68 1.16 6.27 31.39
CA LYS A 68 0.24 6.97 32.28
C LYS A 68 0.89 8.26 32.78
N VAL A 69 0.17 9.37 32.65
CA VAL A 69 0.54 10.64 33.26
C VAL A 69 0.34 10.52 34.77
N SER A 70 1.31 11.01 35.53
CA SER A 70 1.21 11.05 37.00
C SER A 70 0.03 11.92 37.45
N ASP A 71 -0.55 11.63 38.62
CA ASP A 71 -1.64 12.45 39.16
C ASP A 71 -1.23 13.92 39.36
N GLU A 72 0.04 14.16 39.70
CA GLU A 72 0.61 15.50 39.83
C GLU A 72 0.65 16.24 38.48
N ASP A 73 1.16 15.58 37.43
CA ASP A 73 1.25 16.14 36.10
C ASP A 73 -0.12 16.37 35.47
N ARG A 74 -1.06 15.44 35.70
CA ARG A 74 -2.46 15.60 35.35
C ARG A 74 -3.05 16.85 36.02
N ALA A 75 -2.89 16.99 37.33
CA ALA A 75 -3.39 18.16 38.05
C ALA A 75 -2.74 19.46 37.55
N ALA A 76 -1.46 19.43 37.16
CA ALA A 76 -0.77 20.56 36.55
C ALA A 76 -1.37 20.95 35.19
N LEU A 77 -1.64 19.98 34.31
CA LEU A 77 -2.28 20.21 33.02
C LEU A 77 -3.71 20.74 33.18
N GLU A 78 -4.50 20.19 34.11
CA GLU A 78 -5.84 20.67 34.40
C GLU A 78 -5.85 22.13 34.91
N ARG A 79 -4.82 22.53 35.68
CA ARG A 79 -4.62 23.94 36.08
C ARG A 79 -4.34 24.83 34.87
N VAL A 80 -3.45 24.40 33.98
CA VAL A 80 -3.14 25.13 32.73
C VAL A 80 -4.40 25.29 31.88
N ASP A 81 -5.18 24.23 31.67
CA ASP A 81 -6.41 24.30 30.88
C ASP A 81 -7.44 25.25 31.49
N ARG A 82 -7.57 25.27 32.82
CA ARG A 82 -8.47 26.20 33.52
C ARG A 82 -8.04 27.65 33.30
N ALA A 83 -6.76 27.95 33.48
CA ALA A 83 -6.20 29.29 33.26
C ALA A 83 -6.38 29.75 31.79
N VAL A 84 -6.15 28.86 30.83
CA VAL A 84 -6.39 29.13 29.40
C VAL A 84 -7.86 29.42 29.13
N ARG A 85 -8.78 28.62 29.67
CA ARG A 85 -10.24 28.82 29.49
C ARG A 85 -10.72 30.13 30.09
N GLU A 86 -10.26 30.46 31.29
CA GLU A 86 -10.59 31.73 31.97
C GLU A 86 -10.07 32.92 31.15
N ARG A 87 -8.82 32.86 30.68
CA ARG A 87 -8.24 33.88 29.80
C ARG A 87 -9.03 34.05 28.50
N ARG A 88 -9.41 32.96 27.83
CA ARG A 88 -10.22 33.01 26.60
C ARG A 88 -11.57 33.68 26.81
N ARG A 89 -12.20 33.46 27.97
CA ARG A 89 -13.46 34.11 28.35
C ARG A 89 -13.29 35.60 28.62
N ALA A 90 -12.19 35.98 29.29
CA ALA A 90 -11.94 37.36 29.67
C ALA A 90 -11.35 38.22 28.53
N ARG A 91 -10.56 37.62 27.63
CA ARG A 91 -9.76 38.30 26.59
C ARG A 91 -9.75 37.47 25.29
N PRO A 92 -10.85 37.46 24.52
CA PRO A 92 -10.95 36.67 23.29
C PRO A 92 -9.89 37.05 22.24
N GLU A 93 -9.43 38.30 22.24
CA GLU A 93 -8.39 38.82 21.34
C GLU A 93 -6.99 38.25 21.61
N ARG A 94 -6.77 37.64 22.78
CA ARG A 94 -5.51 37.01 23.20
C ARG A 94 -5.70 35.53 23.56
N ALA A 95 -6.73 34.90 23.01
CA ALA A 95 -7.14 33.53 23.30
C ALA A 95 -6.05 32.45 23.07
N TYR A 96 -5.03 32.77 22.28
CA TYR A 96 -3.93 31.87 21.91
C TYR A 96 -2.58 32.22 22.55
N GLU A 97 -2.49 33.31 23.33
CA GLU A 97 -1.28 33.61 24.09
C GLU A 97 -1.07 32.50 25.13
N THR A 98 0.10 31.87 25.14
CA THR A 98 0.50 30.84 26.11
C THR A 98 1.65 31.39 26.94
N THR A 99 1.59 31.27 28.27
CA THR A 99 2.68 31.75 29.12
C THR A 99 3.90 30.81 29.06
N ALA A 100 5.09 31.32 29.39
CA ALA A 100 6.30 30.49 29.45
C ALA A 100 6.17 29.36 30.47
N GLU A 101 5.46 29.59 31.58
CA GLU A 101 5.20 28.60 32.62
C GLU A 101 4.22 27.52 32.14
N GLU A 102 3.12 27.92 31.48
CA GLU A 102 2.16 26.98 30.86
C GLU A 102 2.90 26.08 29.84
N ALA A 103 3.72 26.68 28.97
CA ALA A 103 4.50 25.94 27.98
C ALA A 103 5.55 25.01 28.60
N ALA A 104 6.15 25.38 29.74
CA ALA A 104 7.10 24.55 30.47
C ALA A 104 6.43 23.31 31.09
N VAL A 105 5.23 23.48 31.68
CA VAL A 105 4.43 22.36 32.20
C VAL A 105 4.09 21.40 31.06
N VAL A 106 3.51 21.89 29.96
CA VAL A 106 3.14 21.04 28.83
C VAL A 106 4.36 20.29 28.29
N ARG A 107 5.49 20.98 28.10
CA ARG A 107 6.71 20.35 27.59
C ARG A 107 7.26 19.27 28.52
N ARG A 108 7.25 19.50 29.84
CA ARG A 108 7.69 18.53 30.83
C ARG A 108 6.81 17.29 30.82
N VAL A 109 5.48 17.48 30.86
CA VAL A 109 4.54 16.34 30.93
C VAL A 109 4.57 15.53 29.63
N MET A 110 4.62 16.21 28.49
CA MET A 110 4.70 15.53 27.20
C MET A 110 6.03 14.80 27.01
N ASN A 111 7.15 15.35 27.49
CA ASN A 111 8.48 14.71 27.44
C ASN A 111 8.84 14.06 26.07
N GLY A 112 8.52 14.73 24.97
CA GLY A 112 8.76 14.22 23.61
C GLY A 112 7.66 13.31 23.05
N ALA A 113 6.58 13.05 23.80
CA ALA A 113 5.38 12.41 23.27
C ALA A 113 4.70 13.27 22.21
N GLY A 114 4.13 12.60 21.21
CA GLY A 114 3.45 13.25 20.08
C GLY A 114 2.04 13.72 20.43
N SER A 115 1.39 13.06 21.39
CA SER A 115 0.03 13.41 21.82
C SER A 115 -0.25 13.00 23.26
N LEU A 116 -1.38 13.52 23.79
CA LEU A 116 -1.93 13.19 25.10
C LEU A 116 -3.39 12.78 24.92
N ASP A 117 -3.72 11.55 25.29
CA ASP A 117 -5.09 11.11 25.45
C ASP A 117 -5.64 11.67 26.76
N ARG A 118 -6.57 12.62 26.66
CA ARG A 118 -7.14 13.33 27.80
C ARG A 118 -8.29 12.58 28.48
N ILE A 119 -8.74 11.46 27.92
CA ILE A 119 -9.73 10.58 28.53
C ILE A 119 -8.99 9.60 29.45
N SER A 120 -7.98 8.93 28.92
CA SER A 120 -7.19 7.93 29.67
C SER A 120 -6.02 8.52 30.46
N TRP A 121 -5.69 9.80 30.22
CA TRP A 121 -4.52 10.50 30.75
C TRP A 121 -3.20 9.76 30.47
N GLU A 122 -3.00 9.45 29.19
CA GLU A 122 -1.82 8.76 28.69
C GLU A 122 -1.09 9.62 27.66
N THR A 123 0.21 9.81 27.84
CA THR A 123 1.05 10.32 26.76
C THR A 123 1.30 9.22 25.75
N VAL A 124 1.12 9.54 24.47
CA VAL A 124 1.34 8.62 23.36
C VAL A 124 2.58 9.07 22.61
N ARG A 125 3.56 8.18 22.52
CA ARG A 125 4.75 8.37 21.69
C ARG A 125 4.91 7.21 20.74
N THR A 126 5.51 7.50 19.60
CA THR A 126 5.92 6.48 18.63
C THR A 126 7.31 5.98 18.99
N ALA A 127 7.50 4.67 19.00
CA ALA A 127 8.80 4.02 19.16
C ALA A 127 9.01 2.97 18.07
N LEU A 128 10.26 2.54 17.92
CA LEU A 128 10.63 1.43 17.05
C LEU A 128 10.87 0.18 17.89
N ASP A 129 10.18 -0.91 17.54
CA ASP A 129 10.24 -2.18 18.24
C ASP A 129 10.81 -3.28 17.35
N THR A 130 11.95 -3.83 17.77
CA THR A 130 12.63 -4.99 17.18
C THR A 130 12.76 -6.15 18.16
N SER A 131 12.09 -6.08 19.33
CA SER A 131 12.38 -6.95 20.48
C SER A 131 11.78 -8.36 20.42
N GLY A 132 11.02 -8.68 19.37
CA GLY A 132 10.31 -9.96 19.21
C GLY A 132 11.01 -10.98 18.29
N PRO A 133 10.52 -12.24 18.25
CA PRO A 133 11.04 -13.30 17.36
C PRO A 133 10.79 -13.05 15.85
N GLY A 134 10.06 -11.97 15.54
CA GLY A 134 9.52 -11.61 14.23
C GLY A 134 8.00 -11.70 14.20
N VAL A 135 7.37 -10.96 13.29
CA VAL A 135 5.92 -10.97 13.06
C VAL A 135 5.61 -11.88 11.87
N PRO A 136 4.80 -12.95 12.05
CA PRO A 136 4.25 -13.71 10.94
C PRO A 136 3.54 -12.80 9.93
N MET A 137 4.01 -12.84 8.67
CA MET A 137 3.40 -12.04 7.60
C MET A 137 2.04 -12.61 7.23
N VAL A 138 1.08 -11.76 6.87
CA VAL A 138 -0.26 -12.21 6.49
C VAL A 138 -0.38 -12.33 4.96
N PRO A 139 -1.16 -13.29 4.44
CA PRO A 139 -1.42 -13.40 3.02
C PRO A 139 -2.08 -12.14 2.47
N LEU A 140 -1.52 -11.60 1.40
CA LEU A 140 -2.12 -10.48 0.68
C LEU A 140 -2.72 -10.95 -0.64
N LEU A 141 -1.92 -11.58 -1.50
CA LEU A 141 -2.35 -12.00 -2.84
C LEU A 141 -1.84 -13.40 -3.16
N GLN A 142 -2.69 -14.24 -3.73
CA GLN A 142 -2.29 -15.39 -4.51
C GLN A 142 -2.82 -15.24 -5.94
N LEU A 143 -1.97 -15.42 -6.94
CA LEU A 143 -2.36 -15.30 -8.34
C LEU A 143 -1.73 -16.41 -9.18
N ARG A 144 -2.56 -17.11 -9.95
CA ARG A 144 -2.13 -18.10 -10.94
C ARG A 144 -1.88 -17.44 -12.29
N ARG A 145 -0.85 -17.92 -12.98
CA ARG A 145 -0.49 -17.47 -14.34
C ARG A 145 -1.63 -17.57 -15.35
N ALA A 146 -2.49 -18.59 -15.23
CA ALA A 146 -3.65 -18.74 -16.11
C ALA A 146 -4.61 -17.52 -16.07
N GLN A 147 -4.64 -16.79 -14.96
CA GLN A 147 -5.48 -15.61 -14.75
C GLN A 147 -4.78 -14.29 -15.11
N ALA A 148 -3.47 -14.32 -15.38
CA ALA A 148 -2.68 -13.18 -15.82
C ALA A 148 -1.51 -13.61 -16.74
N PRO A 149 -1.80 -14.22 -17.91
CA PRO A 149 -0.77 -14.86 -18.73
C PRO A 149 0.22 -13.87 -19.37
N ALA A 150 -0.20 -12.61 -19.54
CA ALA A 150 0.59 -11.52 -20.12
C ALA A 150 1.49 -10.79 -19.09
N ALA A 151 1.46 -11.19 -17.82
CA ALA A 151 2.35 -10.63 -16.81
C ALA A 151 3.79 -11.18 -16.96
N ASP A 152 4.75 -10.49 -16.37
CA ASP A 152 6.15 -10.91 -16.35
C ASP A 152 6.32 -12.03 -15.29
N TRP A 153 6.34 -13.29 -15.74
CA TRP A 153 6.52 -14.47 -14.88
C TRP A 153 7.96 -14.98 -14.93
N PRO A 154 8.61 -15.24 -13.78
CA PRO A 154 9.91 -15.93 -13.76
C PRO A 154 9.82 -17.33 -14.40
N ASP A 155 10.93 -17.81 -14.95
CA ASP A 155 11.01 -19.12 -15.58
C ASP A 155 10.55 -20.25 -14.63
N GLY A 156 9.64 -21.09 -15.13
CA GLY A 156 9.07 -22.21 -14.38
C GLY A 156 7.99 -21.84 -13.36
N ALA A 157 7.75 -20.55 -13.08
CA ALA A 157 6.70 -20.12 -12.16
C ALA A 157 5.33 -20.01 -12.83
N ASP A 158 4.30 -20.51 -12.16
CA ASP A 158 2.89 -20.32 -12.53
C ASP A 158 2.02 -19.83 -11.35
N LEU A 159 2.64 -19.52 -10.21
CA LEU A 159 2.02 -19.00 -9.01
C LEU A 159 2.82 -17.84 -8.41
N LEU A 160 2.15 -16.71 -8.19
CA LEU A 160 2.64 -15.53 -7.50
C LEU A 160 1.93 -15.46 -6.15
N GLN A 161 2.71 -15.35 -5.08
CA GLN A 161 2.22 -15.15 -3.72
C GLN A 161 2.87 -13.89 -3.15
N VAL A 162 2.05 -13.00 -2.60
CA VAL A 162 2.47 -11.79 -1.90
C VAL A 162 1.96 -11.87 -0.49
N LEU A 163 2.86 -11.67 0.46
CA LEU A 163 2.56 -11.53 1.87
C LEU A 163 3.05 -10.17 2.33
N TRP A 164 2.46 -9.65 3.40
CA TRP A 164 2.93 -8.40 3.99
C TRP A 164 2.96 -8.46 5.52
N CYS A 165 3.78 -7.61 6.13
CA CYS A 165 3.76 -7.45 7.56
C CYS A 165 2.52 -6.63 7.94
N PRO A 166 1.69 -7.09 8.88
CA PRO A 166 0.47 -6.39 9.27
C PRO A 166 0.74 -5.22 10.23
N ASN A 167 1.88 -4.54 10.11
CA ASN A 167 2.29 -3.44 10.98
C ASN A 167 3.09 -2.42 10.17
N ASP A 168 3.10 -1.17 10.61
CA ASP A 168 3.87 -0.10 10.01
C ASP A 168 5.37 -0.19 10.33
N HIS A 169 6.17 0.30 9.37
CA HIS A 169 7.62 0.46 9.47
C HIS A 169 7.96 1.87 9.02
N SER A 170 8.92 2.53 9.68
CA SER A 170 9.42 3.86 9.27
C SER A 170 10.59 3.80 8.29
N ASP A 171 11.18 2.61 8.15
CA ASP A 171 12.29 2.30 7.26
C ASP A 171 12.21 0.83 6.89
N LEU A 172 12.71 0.49 5.71
CA LEU A 172 12.92 -0.90 5.27
C LEU A 172 14.37 -1.09 4.82
N PRO A 173 14.85 -2.34 4.73
CA PRO A 173 16.13 -2.63 4.11
C PRO A 173 16.20 -1.98 2.72
N HIS A 174 17.26 -1.18 2.49
CA HIS A 174 17.48 -0.46 1.23
C HIS A 174 16.43 0.63 0.90
N GLN A 175 15.57 1.01 1.84
CA GLN A 175 14.59 2.07 1.68
C GLN A 175 14.37 2.86 2.97
N SER A 176 15.11 3.97 3.13
CA SER A 176 14.86 4.94 4.19
C SER A 176 13.63 5.81 3.91
N ALA A 177 13.02 6.34 4.97
CA ALA A 177 11.89 7.27 4.90
C ALA A 177 10.66 6.69 4.17
N TYR A 178 10.31 5.45 4.54
CA TYR A 178 9.10 4.76 4.09
C TYR A 178 8.16 4.59 5.28
N HIS A 179 6.86 4.71 5.09
CA HIS A 179 5.90 4.52 6.19
C HIS A 179 4.82 3.54 5.80
N GLY A 180 4.99 2.24 6.04
CA GLY A 180 4.00 1.24 5.64
C GLY A 180 4.41 -0.20 5.93
N PRO A 181 3.75 -1.19 5.31
CA PRO A 181 4.05 -2.59 5.53
C PRO A 181 5.29 -3.06 4.75
N ALA A 182 6.13 -3.90 5.38
CA ALA A 182 7.10 -4.72 4.65
C ALA A 182 6.38 -5.78 3.80
N VAL A 183 6.96 -6.16 2.66
CA VAL A 183 6.36 -7.11 1.71
C VAL A 183 7.33 -8.26 1.40
N GLU A 184 6.79 -9.46 1.30
CA GLU A 184 7.47 -10.67 0.85
C GLU A 184 6.79 -11.18 -0.42
N ILE A 185 7.59 -11.52 -1.44
CA ILE A 185 7.10 -12.04 -2.72
C ILE A 185 7.69 -13.41 -2.98
N ARG A 186 6.83 -14.36 -3.36
CA ARG A 186 7.23 -15.72 -3.74
C ARG A 186 6.67 -16.06 -5.11
N HIS A 187 7.55 -16.51 -5.99
CA HIS A 187 7.20 -17.14 -7.25
C HIS A 187 7.53 -18.63 -7.12
N ARG A 188 6.61 -19.50 -7.53
CA ARG A 188 6.83 -20.95 -7.51
C ARG A 188 6.04 -21.64 -8.62
N ALA A 189 6.39 -22.88 -8.91
CA ALA A 189 5.50 -23.78 -9.63
C ALA A 189 4.49 -24.34 -8.63
N ALA A 190 3.20 -24.19 -8.92
CA ALA A 190 2.12 -24.72 -8.09
C ALA A 190 2.19 -26.25 -8.01
N SER A 191 2.73 -26.92 -9.03
CA SER A 191 2.93 -28.38 -9.03
C SER A 191 3.97 -28.86 -8.04
N ASP A 192 4.82 -27.98 -7.51
CA ASP A 192 5.80 -28.32 -6.49
C ASP A 192 5.16 -28.53 -5.10
N VAL A 193 3.90 -28.10 -4.93
CA VAL A 193 3.17 -28.20 -3.66
C VAL A 193 2.01 -29.18 -3.83
N ARG A 194 2.14 -30.36 -3.22
CA ARG A 194 1.05 -31.34 -3.23
C ARG A 194 -0.05 -30.93 -2.26
N PRO A 195 -1.34 -31.20 -2.55
CA PRO A 195 -2.45 -30.86 -1.65
C PRO A 195 -2.28 -31.37 -0.22
N GLU A 196 -1.70 -32.56 -0.04
CA GLU A 196 -1.39 -33.18 1.25
C GLU A 196 -0.24 -32.50 2.02
N ASP A 197 0.63 -31.79 1.32
CA ASP A 197 1.79 -31.09 1.88
C ASP A 197 1.49 -29.61 2.14
N VAL A 198 0.25 -29.15 1.94
CA VAL A 198 -0.14 -27.76 2.20
C VAL A 198 -0.18 -27.49 3.70
N LEU A 199 0.39 -26.36 4.11
CA LEU A 199 0.36 -25.90 5.49
C LEU A 199 -1.09 -25.64 5.95
N ALA A 200 -1.62 -26.55 6.75
CA ALA A 200 -3.03 -26.51 7.20
C ALA A 200 -3.35 -25.31 8.12
N ALA A 201 -2.39 -24.87 8.92
CA ALA A 201 -2.57 -23.79 9.89
C ALA A 201 -1.39 -22.81 9.82
N PRO A 202 -1.47 -21.77 8.96
CA PRO A 202 -0.49 -20.69 8.95
C PRO A 202 -0.38 -20.01 10.33
N PRO A 203 0.84 -19.61 10.76
CA PRO A 203 1.01 -18.92 12.03
C PRO A 203 0.28 -17.57 12.00
N ARG A 204 -0.38 -17.23 13.11
CA ARG A 204 -1.07 -15.95 13.26
C ARG A 204 -0.14 -14.92 13.91
N PRO A 205 -0.12 -13.67 13.44
CA PRO A 205 0.66 -12.62 14.07
C PRO A 205 0.12 -12.33 15.49
N HIS A 206 1.03 -12.15 16.45
CA HIS A 206 0.65 -11.73 17.81
C HIS A 206 0.27 -10.25 17.89
N ARG A 207 0.78 -9.44 16.95
CA ARG A 207 0.47 -8.02 16.78
C ARG A 207 0.16 -7.78 15.31
N ALA A 208 -1.00 -7.21 15.04
CA ALA A 208 -1.44 -6.80 13.72
C ALA A 208 -2.31 -5.55 13.86
N ASP A 209 -2.16 -4.60 12.96
CA ASP A 209 -3.14 -3.56 12.72
C ASP A 209 -4.25 -4.12 11.83
N ASP A 210 -5.50 -3.96 12.26
CA ASP A 210 -6.68 -4.50 11.57
C ASP A 210 -6.78 -3.96 10.14
N VAL A 211 -6.25 -2.75 9.88
CA VAL A 211 -6.24 -2.14 8.52
C VAL A 211 -5.40 -2.90 7.51
N TYR A 212 -4.51 -3.78 7.96
CA TYR A 212 -3.66 -4.65 7.12
C TYR A 212 -4.15 -6.09 7.05
N LEU A 213 -5.32 -6.40 7.62
CA LEU A 213 -5.89 -7.75 7.61
C LEU A 213 -7.00 -7.84 6.56
N PRO A 214 -6.71 -8.38 5.35
CA PRO A 214 -7.68 -8.38 4.27
C PRO A 214 -8.86 -9.32 4.55
N THR A 215 -10.08 -8.86 4.25
CA THR A 215 -11.24 -9.73 4.07
C THR A 215 -11.02 -10.63 2.84
N PRO A 216 -11.07 -11.96 2.97
CA PRO A 216 -10.84 -12.87 1.85
C PRO A 216 -11.78 -12.62 0.67
N CYS A 217 -11.20 -12.55 -0.52
CA CYS A 217 -11.90 -12.28 -1.77
C CYS A 217 -11.41 -13.21 -2.88
N VAL A 218 -12.32 -13.67 -3.74
CA VAL A 218 -11.95 -14.28 -5.02
C VAL A 218 -11.62 -13.19 -6.04
N LEU A 219 -10.85 -13.52 -7.07
CA LEU A 219 -10.50 -12.56 -8.12
C LEU A 219 -11.33 -12.77 -9.38
N ALA A 220 -11.73 -11.67 -10.01
CA ALA A 220 -12.32 -11.64 -11.35
C ALA A 220 -11.41 -10.87 -12.33
N PRO A 221 -10.25 -11.44 -12.73
CA PRO A 221 -9.25 -10.74 -13.52
C PRO A 221 -9.80 -10.20 -14.84
N LEU A 222 -9.42 -8.97 -15.19
CA LEU A 222 -9.71 -8.34 -16.47
C LEU A 222 -8.42 -7.86 -17.10
N PRO A 223 -7.94 -8.50 -18.19
CA PRO A 223 -6.83 -7.98 -18.98
C PRO A 223 -7.19 -6.63 -19.58
N VAL A 224 -6.29 -5.67 -19.45
CA VAL A 224 -6.46 -4.31 -19.96
C VAL A 224 -5.14 -3.79 -20.55
N ALA A 225 -5.23 -2.88 -21.50
CA ALA A 225 -4.12 -2.03 -21.89
C ALA A 225 -4.12 -0.76 -21.02
N ASP A 226 -2.93 -0.30 -20.65
CA ASP A 226 -2.75 0.85 -19.76
C ASP A 226 -1.73 1.82 -20.36
N LEU A 227 -2.01 3.11 -20.30
CA LEU A 227 -1.14 4.19 -20.76
C LEU A 227 -0.56 4.99 -19.57
N PRO A 228 0.58 5.68 -19.76
CA PRO A 228 1.12 6.55 -18.72
C PRO A 228 0.19 7.74 -18.49
N ASP A 229 0.38 8.44 -17.36
CA ASP A 229 -0.30 9.71 -17.16
C ASP A 229 0.11 10.71 -18.24
N GLN A 230 -0.77 11.67 -18.52
CA GLN A 230 -0.57 12.75 -19.49
C GLN A 230 0.75 13.54 -19.25
N ASP A 231 1.21 13.65 -18.01
CA ASP A 231 2.44 14.37 -17.66
C ASP A 231 3.70 13.56 -18.06
N GLY A 232 3.54 12.26 -18.33
CA GLY A 232 4.55 11.41 -18.95
C GLY A 232 4.60 11.47 -20.48
N LEU A 233 3.74 12.26 -21.12
CA LEU A 233 3.67 12.39 -22.58
C LEU A 233 4.25 13.73 -23.06
N PRO A 234 4.73 13.82 -24.31
CA PRO A 234 4.97 15.11 -24.96
C PRO A 234 3.70 15.97 -24.96
N ALA A 235 3.80 17.25 -24.61
CA ALA A 235 2.65 18.14 -24.37
C ALA A 235 1.60 18.13 -25.51
N LYS A 236 2.04 18.14 -26.77
CA LYS A 236 1.15 18.08 -27.95
C LYS A 236 0.41 16.75 -28.06
N LEU A 237 1.07 15.64 -27.71
CA LEU A 237 0.46 14.32 -27.72
C LEU A 237 -0.55 14.17 -26.57
N ALA A 238 -0.21 14.68 -25.38
CA ALA A 238 -1.14 14.75 -24.25
C ALA A 238 -2.42 15.53 -24.59
N GLU A 239 -2.29 16.68 -25.25
CA GLU A 239 -3.46 17.46 -25.67
C GLU A 239 -4.33 16.71 -26.66
N ARG A 240 -3.73 16.08 -27.69
CA ARG A 240 -4.45 15.27 -28.68
C ARG A 240 -5.17 14.09 -28.03
N ALA A 241 -4.51 13.37 -27.12
CA ALA A 241 -5.09 12.22 -26.43
C ALA A 241 -6.27 12.61 -25.54
N ARG A 242 -6.16 13.73 -24.81
CA ARG A 242 -7.28 14.27 -24.01
C ARG A 242 -8.46 14.67 -24.86
N ARG A 243 -8.21 15.43 -25.94
CA ARG A 243 -9.25 15.87 -26.85
C ARG A 243 -9.98 14.69 -27.50
N TRP A 244 -9.22 13.70 -27.99
CA TRP A 244 -9.80 12.48 -28.53
C TRP A 244 -10.69 11.78 -27.49
N ALA A 245 -10.20 11.61 -26.25
CA ALA A 245 -11.00 10.94 -25.21
C ALA A 245 -12.31 11.70 -24.94
N GLU A 246 -12.25 13.03 -24.81
CA GLU A 246 -13.42 13.88 -24.58
C GLU A 246 -14.44 13.79 -25.73
N GLU A 247 -13.98 13.80 -26.98
CA GLU A 247 -14.82 13.61 -28.18
C GLU A 247 -15.52 12.25 -28.22
N HIS A 248 -14.96 11.24 -27.52
CA HIS A 248 -15.51 9.89 -27.41
C HIS A 248 -16.19 9.62 -26.06
N GLY A 249 -16.50 10.68 -25.29
CA GLY A 249 -17.23 10.56 -24.03
C GLY A 249 -16.42 9.98 -22.86
N ALA A 250 -15.10 10.01 -22.95
CA ALA A 250 -14.17 9.54 -21.94
C ALA A 250 -13.26 10.66 -21.43
N ALA A 251 -12.51 10.39 -20.37
CA ALA A 251 -11.42 11.21 -19.90
C ALA A 251 -10.15 10.39 -19.88
N TYR A 252 -9.14 10.82 -20.65
CA TYR A 252 -7.83 10.16 -20.74
C TYR A 252 -7.27 9.75 -19.37
N ARG A 253 -7.30 10.70 -18.41
CA ARG A 253 -6.75 10.51 -17.06
C ARG A 253 -7.51 9.50 -16.20
N ARG A 254 -8.80 9.27 -16.46
CA ARG A 254 -9.61 8.36 -15.64
C ARG A 254 -9.76 6.99 -16.27
N ASP A 255 -9.88 6.96 -17.60
CA ASP A 255 -10.43 5.80 -18.29
C ASP A 255 -9.39 5.07 -19.16
N LEU A 256 -8.27 5.72 -19.49
CA LEU A 256 -7.28 5.20 -20.45
C LEU A 256 -5.84 5.18 -19.92
N SER A 257 -5.56 5.84 -18.81
CA SER A 257 -4.21 5.95 -18.26
C SER A 257 -4.17 5.68 -16.77
N CYS A 258 -3.05 5.10 -16.33
CA CYS A 258 -2.76 4.78 -14.93
C CYS A 258 -3.97 4.12 -14.23
N LEU A 259 -4.57 3.12 -14.88
CA LEU A 259 -5.86 2.56 -14.47
C LEU A 259 -5.86 2.22 -12.96
N PRO A 260 -6.87 2.66 -12.20
CA PRO A 260 -6.87 2.51 -10.75
C PRO A 260 -7.25 1.09 -10.31
N GLY A 261 -7.21 0.86 -8.99
CA GLY A 261 -7.69 -0.36 -8.37
C GLY A 261 -6.59 -1.42 -8.17
N TRP A 262 -7.02 -2.61 -7.76
CA TRP A 262 -6.14 -3.77 -7.64
C TRP A 262 -5.64 -4.16 -9.03
N LYS A 263 -4.36 -3.92 -9.30
CA LYS A 263 -3.82 -4.01 -10.66
C LYS A 263 -2.44 -4.66 -10.66
N LEU A 264 -2.26 -5.67 -11.51
CA LEU A 264 -0.97 -6.28 -11.81
C LEU A 264 -0.42 -5.66 -13.10
N GLY A 265 0.83 -5.21 -13.11
CA GLY A 265 1.46 -4.59 -14.27
C GLY A 265 0.93 -3.18 -14.60
N GLY A 266 1.12 -2.76 -15.85
CA GLY A 266 0.68 -1.44 -16.33
C GLY A 266 1.57 -0.27 -15.89
N TRP A 267 0.94 0.89 -15.74
CA TRP A 267 1.57 2.12 -15.27
C TRP A 267 1.19 2.41 -13.81
N PRO A 268 2.15 2.90 -12.99
CA PRO A 268 1.85 3.37 -11.64
C PRO A 268 0.95 4.59 -11.68
N SER A 269 0.33 4.93 -10.55
CA SER A 269 -0.60 6.06 -10.52
C SER A 269 0.05 7.38 -10.96
N ARG A 270 -0.79 8.31 -11.37
CA ARG A 270 -0.43 9.69 -11.72
C ARG A 270 0.43 10.40 -10.66
N HIS A 271 0.33 10.03 -9.38
CA HIS A 271 1.10 10.69 -8.30
C HIS A 271 2.60 10.34 -8.34
N LEU A 272 2.97 9.33 -9.13
CA LEU A 272 4.35 8.97 -9.41
C LEU A 272 4.78 9.35 -10.83
N ALA A 273 3.84 9.82 -11.67
CA ALA A 273 4.17 10.29 -13.01
C ALA A 273 4.97 11.61 -12.91
N GLY A 274 6.12 11.65 -13.58
CA GLY A 274 7.05 12.80 -13.52
C GLY A 274 8.06 12.77 -12.35
N GLY A 275 8.00 11.77 -11.47
CA GLY A 275 9.06 11.51 -10.48
C GLY A 275 10.34 10.93 -11.09
N GLU A 276 11.44 10.92 -10.31
CA GLU A 276 12.67 10.25 -10.74
C GLU A 276 12.39 8.77 -11.09
N PRO A 277 12.98 8.25 -12.19
CA PRO A 277 12.93 6.83 -12.50
C PRO A 277 13.32 6.01 -11.26
N LEU A 278 12.51 4.99 -10.94
CA LEU A 278 12.89 4.02 -9.94
C LEU A 278 13.79 2.99 -10.62
N ASP A 279 15.09 3.05 -10.32
CA ASP A 279 16.07 2.12 -10.83
C ASP A 279 16.37 1.03 -9.80
N CYS A 280 16.69 -0.17 -10.29
CA CYS A 280 17.06 -1.28 -9.44
C CYS A 280 18.38 -1.01 -8.74
N GLY A 281 18.44 -1.13 -7.41
CA GLY A 281 19.69 -0.95 -6.66
C GLY A 281 20.77 -1.98 -6.99
N SER A 282 20.41 -3.12 -7.59
CA SER A 282 21.34 -4.21 -7.92
C SER A 282 21.93 -4.12 -9.33
N CYS A 283 21.13 -3.73 -10.34
CA CYS A 283 21.57 -3.70 -11.74
C CYS A 283 21.31 -2.39 -12.49
N ALA A 284 20.77 -1.37 -11.81
CA ALA A 284 20.38 -0.08 -12.38
C ALA A 284 19.31 -0.13 -13.50
N THR A 285 18.76 -1.30 -13.82
CA THR A 285 17.62 -1.38 -14.75
C THR A 285 16.40 -0.72 -14.15
N ARG A 286 15.67 0.03 -14.97
CA ARG A 286 14.42 0.68 -14.59
C ARG A 286 13.40 -0.34 -14.11
N LEU A 287 12.91 -0.16 -12.90
CA LEU A 287 11.89 -1.01 -12.30
C LEU A 287 10.55 -0.83 -13.02
N ARG A 288 9.75 -1.90 -13.00
CA ARG A 288 8.38 -1.92 -13.52
C ARG A 288 7.39 -2.10 -12.38
N LEU A 289 6.19 -1.56 -12.56
CA LEU A 289 5.10 -1.81 -11.62
C LEU A 289 4.76 -3.30 -11.68
N LEU A 290 4.87 -3.98 -10.54
CA LEU A 290 4.39 -5.35 -10.36
C LEU A 290 2.93 -5.33 -9.93
N LEU A 291 2.63 -4.65 -8.81
CA LEU A 291 1.31 -4.68 -8.18
C LEU A 291 0.95 -3.32 -7.60
N THR A 292 -0.29 -2.88 -7.82
CA THR A 292 -0.97 -1.82 -7.08
C THR A 292 -1.98 -2.41 -6.12
N VAL A 293 -1.90 -2.00 -4.86
CA VAL A 293 -2.79 -2.37 -3.75
C VAL A 293 -3.47 -1.10 -3.24
N PRO A 294 -4.72 -0.81 -3.67
CA PRO A 294 -5.45 0.35 -3.19
C PRO A 294 -6.04 0.09 -1.80
N SER A 295 -6.26 1.17 -1.04
CA SER A 295 -7.18 1.14 0.09
C SER A 295 -8.62 0.92 -0.40
N SER A 296 -9.42 0.19 0.35
CA SER A 296 -10.83 -0.12 0.05
C SER A 296 -11.60 -0.36 1.34
N ASN A 297 -12.88 0.04 1.35
CA ASN A 297 -13.86 -0.34 2.37
C ASN A 297 -14.93 -1.31 1.83
N ASP A 298 -14.80 -1.72 0.56
CA ASP A 298 -15.77 -2.56 -0.15
C ASP A 298 -15.08 -3.83 -0.66
N GLY A 299 -14.48 -4.60 0.26
CA GLY A 299 -13.64 -5.74 -0.05
C GLY A 299 -12.34 -5.33 -0.76
N PRO A 300 -11.19 -5.93 -0.43
CA PRO A 300 -10.85 -6.77 0.71
C PRO A 300 -10.65 -5.98 2.03
N ASP A 301 -11.30 -4.84 2.23
CA ASP A 301 -11.30 -4.01 3.46
C ASP A 301 -9.90 -3.74 4.02
N LEU A 302 -9.10 -2.98 3.28
CA LEU A 302 -7.72 -2.66 3.62
C LEU A 302 -7.51 -1.15 3.57
N SER A 303 -6.66 -0.63 4.46
CA SER A 303 -6.21 0.76 4.38
C SER A 303 -4.70 0.83 4.47
N VAL A 304 -4.11 1.51 3.48
CA VAL A 304 -2.67 1.74 3.40
C VAL A 304 -2.42 3.25 3.33
N GLY A 305 -1.43 3.73 4.09
CA GLY A 305 -1.07 5.15 4.11
C GLY A 305 -2.23 6.02 4.58
N ARG A 306 -2.53 7.10 3.87
CA ARG A 306 -3.67 7.98 4.18
C ARG A 306 -4.87 7.65 3.32
N PHE A 307 -5.29 6.38 3.34
CA PHE A 307 -6.29 5.83 2.43
C PHE A 307 -5.85 5.94 0.96
N GLY A 308 -4.57 5.65 0.74
CA GLY A 308 -3.92 5.76 -0.56
C GLY A 308 -3.76 4.40 -1.24
N GLU A 309 -2.61 4.20 -1.85
CA GLU A 309 -2.27 3.00 -2.59
C GLU A 309 -0.81 2.61 -2.30
N LEU A 310 -0.58 1.33 -2.04
CA LEU A 310 0.75 0.73 -1.99
C LEU A 310 1.09 0.20 -3.38
N ARG A 311 2.33 0.44 -3.83
CA ARG A 311 2.81 -0.07 -5.12
C ARG A 311 4.13 -0.80 -4.94
N LEU A 312 4.21 -1.95 -5.56
CA LEU A 312 5.37 -2.83 -5.56
C LEU A 312 6.00 -2.73 -6.94
N PHE A 313 7.28 -2.36 -6.99
CA PHE A 313 8.06 -2.32 -8.21
C PHE A 313 9.10 -3.42 -8.21
N SER A 314 9.17 -4.19 -9.30
CA SER A 314 10.13 -5.29 -9.47
C SER A 314 11.09 -5.01 -10.62
N CYS A 315 12.27 -5.65 -10.55
CA CYS A 315 13.24 -5.61 -11.62
C CYS A 315 12.80 -6.55 -12.74
N PRO A 316 12.74 -6.08 -14.01
CA PRO A 316 12.38 -6.94 -15.13
C PRO A 316 13.50 -7.93 -15.53
N GLU A 317 14.75 -7.68 -15.13
CA GLU A 317 15.89 -8.55 -15.49
C GLU A 317 16.04 -9.74 -14.53
N ASP A 318 15.77 -9.53 -13.24
CA ASP A 318 15.85 -10.59 -12.23
C ASP A 318 14.81 -10.36 -11.14
N GLY A 319 13.81 -11.23 -11.09
CA GLY A 319 12.74 -11.20 -10.07
C GLY A 319 13.22 -11.48 -8.65
N ARG A 320 14.49 -11.86 -8.45
CA ARG A 320 15.13 -12.04 -7.13
C ARG A 320 15.71 -10.75 -6.59
N HIS A 321 15.85 -9.71 -7.41
CA HIS A 321 16.31 -8.41 -6.93
C HIS A 321 15.30 -7.80 -5.94
N PRO A 322 15.76 -7.02 -4.95
CA PRO A 322 14.87 -6.38 -3.97
C PRO A 322 13.80 -5.55 -4.65
N VAL A 323 12.55 -5.71 -4.20
CA VAL A 323 11.44 -4.87 -4.64
C VAL A 323 11.54 -3.48 -4.04
N ARG A 324 11.03 -2.49 -4.77
CA ARG A 324 10.88 -1.12 -4.27
C ARG A 324 9.42 -0.86 -3.96
N LEU A 325 9.14 -0.36 -2.76
CA LEU A 325 7.79 0.00 -2.36
C LEU A 325 7.57 1.50 -2.50
N THR A 326 6.37 1.92 -2.85
CA THR A 326 5.95 3.32 -2.70
C THR A 326 4.58 3.35 -2.08
N LEU A 327 4.37 4.27 -1.15
CA LEU A 327 3.08 4.48 -0.53
C LEU A 327 2.64 5.93 -0.74
N GLN A 328 1.33 6.10 -0.95
CA GLN A 328 0.66 7.39 -1.08
C GLN A 328 -0.17 7.70 0.17
#